data_AF-A0A3B0MC69-F1
#
_entry.id   AF-A0A3B0MC69-F1
#
_cell.length_a   1.000
_cell.length_b   1.000
_cell.length_c   1.000
_cell.angle_alpha   90.00
_cell.angle_beta   90.00
_cell.angle_gamma   90.00
#
_symmetry.space_group_name_H-M   'P 1'
#
loop_
_entity.id
_entity.type
_entity.pdbx_description
1 polymer ?
#
loop_
_entity_poly.entity_id
_entity_poly.type
_entity_poly.pdbx_seq_one_letter_code
_entity_poly.pdbx_strand_id
1 'polypeptide(L)'
;MQAPLIEKMGGEEAVRALVEAFYDLMETRPEGAHLRLLHQRGQGLANAREEQFAFLCGFFGGRRYYAERHGHMDLKDIHAHVPVRPIDAENWLLCMDRALAARGHAGPEIDHLRATLRRVAHRLVNDPAS
;
A
#
# COMPACT_ATOMS: atom_id res chain seq x y z
N MET A 1 -11.03 -12.42 -21.56
CA MET A 1 -10.31 -11.42 -20.74
C MET A 1 -10.05 -12.05 -19.39
N GLN A 2 -8.84 -11.90 -18.83
CA GLN A 2 -8.56 -12.43 -17.50
C GLN A 2 -9.28 -11.56 -16.45
N ALA A 3 -9.90 -12.19 -15.46
CA ALA A 3 -10.59 -11.48 -14.38
C ALA A 3 -9.63 -10.51 -13.67
N PRO A 4 -10.07 -9.29 -13.31
CA PRO A 4 -9.31 -8.35 -12.49
C PRO A 4 -8.80 -8.99 -11.20
N LEU A 5 -7.66 -8.50 -10.70
CA LEU A 5 -7.07 -9.02 -9.46
C LEU A 5 -8.04 -8.90 -8.28
N ILE A 6 -8.79 -7.80 -8.20
CA ILE A 6 -9.75 -7.58 -7.11
C ILE A 6 -10.81 -8.68 -7.03
N GLU A 7 -11.29 -9.21 -8.16
CA GLU A 7 -12.26 -10.31 -8.18
C GLU A 7 -11.63 -11.61 -7.63
N LYS A 8 -10.39 -11.89 -8.02
CA LYS A 8 -9.64 -13.05 -7.52
C LYS A 8 -9.33 -12.98 -6.03
N MET A 9 -9.21 -11.76 -5.49
CA MET A 9 -8.97 -11.54 -4.06
C MET A 9 -10.24 -11.67 -3.21
N GLY A 10 -11.44 -11.64 -3.80
CA GLY A 10 -12.71 -11.64 -3.07
C GLY A 10 -13.40 -10.28 -3.01
N GLY A 11 -13.07 -9.36 -3.93
CA GLY A 11 -13.74 -8.07 -4.06
C GLY A 11 -13.21 -6.98 -3.13
N GLU A 12 -13.94 -5.88 -3.03
CA GLU A 12 -13.56 -4.72 -2.22
C GLU A 12 -13.46 -5.03 -0.73
N GLU A 13 -14.28 -5.95 -0.21
CA GLU A 13 -14.21 -6.37 1.19
C GLU A 13 -12.86 -7.02 1.53
N ALA A 14 -12.32 -7.84 0.62
CA ALA A 14 -10.99 -8.41 0.78
C ALA A 14 -9.89 -7.35 0.73
N VAL A 15 -10.01 -6.35 -0.15
CA VAL A 15 -9.07 -5.22 -0.22
C VAL A 15 -9.13 -4.38 1.06
N ARG A 16 -10.32 -4.12 1.59
CA ARG A 16 -10.48 -3.43 2.88
C ARG A 16 -9.81 -4.22 4.00
N ALA A 17 -10.07 -5.52 4.10
CA ALA A 17 -9.45 -6.37 5.11
C ALA A 17 -7.92 -6.45 4.98
N LEU A 18 -7.38 -6.41 3.75
CA LEU A 18 -5.94 -6.32 3.50
C LEU A 18 -5.36 -5.00 4.01
N VAL A 19 -6.01 -3.88 3.71
CA VAL A 19 -5.55 -2.54 4.13
C VAL A 19 -5.60 -2.40 5.65
N GLU A 20 -6.65 -2.90 6.30
CA GLU A 20 -6.72 -2.92 7.77
C GLU A 20 -5.56 -3.73 8.36
N ALA A 21 -5.36 -4.97 7.90
CA ALA A 21 -4.27 -5.81 8.38
C ALA A 21 -2.88 -5.17 8.14
N PHE A 22 -2.70 -4.47 7.01
CA PHE A 22 -1.48 -3.75 6.68
C PHE A 22 -1.18 -2.63 7.68
N TYR A 23 -2.16 -1.77 7.99
CA TYR A 23 -1.95 -0.68 8.94
C TYR A 23 -1.91 -1.16 10.39
N ASP A 24 -2.62 -2.22 10.76
CA ASP A 24 -2.50 -2.86 12.07
C ASP A 24 -1.07 -3.38 12.31
N LEU A 25 -0.46 -3.98 11.28
CA LEU A 25 0.95 -4.39 11.33
C LEU A 25 1.88 -3.18 11.45
N MET A 26 1.61 -2.10 10.72
CA MET A 26 2.40 -0.86 10.82
C MET A 26 2.33 -0.24 12.24
N GLU A 27 1.18 -0.33 12.90
CA GLU A 27 1.00 0.18 14.26
C GLU A 27 1.68 -0.69 15.31
N THR A 28 1.62 -2.01 15.15
CA THR A 28 2.01 -2.97 16.19
C THR A 28 3.43 -3.51 16.06
N ARG A 29 4.04 -3.44 14.88
CA ARG A 29 5.36 -4.05 14.61
C ARG A 29 6.50 -3.02 14.68
N PRO A 30 7.70 -3.41 15.16
CA PRO A 30 8.86 -2.54 15.18
C PRO A 30 9.20 -1.95 13.81
N GLU A 31 9.06 -2.74 12.74
CA GLU A 31 9.34 -2.31 11.37
C GLU A 31 8.40 -1.18 10.90
N GLY A 32 7.18 -1.13 11.45
CA GLY A 32 6.21 -0.07 11.18
C GLY A 32 6.45 1.23 11.96
N ALA A 33 7.36 1.25 12.93
CA ALA A 33 7.49 2.39 13.86
C ALA A 33 7.82 3.72 13.17
N HIS A 34 8.75 3.71 12.21
CA HIS A 34 9.08 4.93 11.48
C HIS A 34 7.99 5.31 10.48
N LEU A 35 7.37 4.34 9.80
CA LEU A 35 6.25 4.57 8.89
C LEU A 35 5.07 5.23 9.62
N ARG A 36 4.73 4.74 10.81
CA ARG A 36 3.71 5.34 11.67
C ARG A 36 4.04 6.80 12.00
N LEU A 37 5.29 7.12 12.32
CA LEU A 37 5.71 8.50 12.57
C LEU A 37 5.52 9.40 11.33
N LEU A 38 5.89 8.90 10.15
CA LEU A 38 5.70 9.62 8.89
C LEU A 38 4.21 9.89 8.62
N HIS A 39 3.34 8.90 8.80
CA HIS A 39 1.89 9.09 8.65
C HIS A 39 1.30 10.05 9.70
N GLN A 40 1.78 10.00 10.95
CA GLN A 40 1.35 10.90 12.02
C GLN A 40 1.74 12.36 11.78
N ARG A 41 2.86 12.62 11.09
CA ARG A 41 3.26 13.98 10.67
C ARG A 41 2.38 14.54 9.54
N GLY A 42 1.68 13.67 8.81
CA GLY A 42 0.70 14.04 7.80
C GLY A 42 -0.72 14.07 8.36
N GLN A 43 -1.66 13.40 7.67
CA GLN A 43 -3.08 13.36 8.03
C GLN A 43 -3.43 12.19 8.97
N GLY A 44 -2.44 11.46 9.48
CA GLY A 44 -2.63 10.31 10.37
C GLY A 44 -3.02 9.01 9.67
N LEU A 45 -2.99 7.92 10.44
CA LEU A 45 -3.20 6.56 9.91
C LEU A 45 -4.65 6.27 9.50
N ALA A 46 -5.64 6.89 10.16
CA ALA A 46 -7.04 6.71 9.79
C ALA A 46 -7.32 7.21 8.36
N ASN A 47 -6.78 8.39 8.01
CA ASN A 47 -6.85 8.89 6.65
C ASN A 47 -6.04 8.03 5.68
N ALA A 48 -4.84 7.60 6.09
CA ALA A 48 -3.98 6.76 5.27
C ALA A 48 -4.63 5.40 4.92
N ARG A 49 -5.41 4.80 5.83
CA ARG A 49 -6.23 3.61 5.57
C ARG A 49 -7.23 3.84 4.44
N GLU A 50 -8.03 4.89 4.53
CA GLU A 50 -9.06 5.17 3.52
C GLU A 50 -8.46 5.50 2.15
N GLU A 51 -7.36 6.27 2.11
CA GLU A 51 -6.69 6.60 0.86
C GLU A 51 -5.99 5.37 0.24
N GLN A 52 -5.37 4.51 1.05
CA GLN A 52 -4.77 3.27 0.57
C GLN A 52 -5.81 2.29 0.02
N PHE A 53 -6.97 2.15 0.69
CA PHE A 53 -8.10 1.36 0.18
C PHE A 53 -8.58 1.92 -1.16
N ALA A 54 -8.86 3.22 -1.22
CA ALA A 54 -9.33 3.87 -2.43
C ALA A 54 -8.35 3.70 -3.61
N PHE A 55 -7.05 3.78 -3.33
CA PHE A 55 -5.99 3.55 -4.31
C PHE A 55 -5.95 2.08 -4.76
N LEU A 56 -5.91 1.12 -3.83
CA LEU A 56 -5.76 -0.30 -4.16
C LEU A 56 -6.98 -0.88 -4.89
N CYS A 57 -8.20 -0.41 -4.61
CA CYS A 57 -9.38 -0.80 -5.36
C CYS A 57 -9.20 -0.51 -6.86
N GLY A 58 -8.80 0.70 -7.22
CA GLY A 58 -8.52 1.05 -8.61
C GLY A 58 -7.30 0.31 -9.18
N PHE A 59 -6.25 0.16 -8.37
CA PHE A 59 -5.01 -0.51 -8.77
C PHE A 59 -5.21 -2.00 -9.07
N PHE A 60 -6.12 -2.68 -8.37
CA PHE A 60 -6.46 -4.09 -8.60
C PHE A 60 -7.56 -4.30 -9.66
N GLY A 61 -8.00 -3.22 -10.32
CA GLY A 61 -8.96 -3.26 -11.42
C GLY A 61 -10.43 -3.11 -11.02
N GLY A 62 -10.70 -2.67 -9.79
CA GLY A 62 -12.04 -2.26 -9.33
C GLY A 62 -12.33 -0.78 -9.57
N ARG A 63 -13.28 -0.23 -8.80
CA ARG A 63 -13.65 1.19 -8.89
C ARG A 63 -12.48 2.11 -8.51
N ARG A 64 -12.29 3.17 -9.29
CA ARG A 64 -11.16 4.09 -9.17
C ARG A 64 -11.43 5.23 -8.17
N TYR A 65 -11.83 4.87 -6.96
CA TYR A 65 -12.19 5.82 -5.89
C TYR A 65 -11.16 6.94 -5.70
N TYR A 66 -9.88 6.60 -5.68
CA TYR A 66 -8.82 7.60 -5.51
C TYR A 66 -8.81 8.64 -6.64
N ALA A 67 -8.94 8.18 -7.89
CA ALA A 67 -8.96 9.07 -9.05
C ALA A 67 -10.26 9.90 -9.14
N GLU A 68 -11.38 9.36 -8.66
CA GLU A 68 -12.65 10.11 -8.58
C GLU A 68 -12.56 11.27 -7.57
N ARG A 69 -11.79 11.11 -6.49
CA ARG A 69 -11.61 12.14 -5.44
C ARG A 69 -10.52 13.15 -5.79
N HIS A 70 -9.39 12.68 -6.31
CA HIS A 70 -8.15 13.47 -6.45
C HIS A 70 -7.73 13.73 -7.89
N GLY A 71 -8.41 13.11 -8.88
CA GLY A 71 -8.01 13.17 -10.28
C GLY A 71 -6.81 12.28 -10.61
N HIS A 72 -6.14 12.57 -11.73
CA HIS A 72 -4.91 11.89 -12.11
C HIS A 72 -3.74 12.44 -11.31
N MET A 73 -3.10 11.59 -10.50
CA MET A 73 -1.96 11.96 -9.66
C MET A 73 -0.80 10.98 -9.91
N ASP A 74 0.43 11.50 -9.97
CA ASP A 74 1.64 10.68 -9.97
C ASP A 74 1.99 10.27 -8.54
N LEU A 75 2.27 8.99 -8.31
CA LEU A 75 2.66 8.48 -7.00
C LEU A 75 3.92 9.16 -6.46
N LYS A 76 4.85 9.54 -7.33
CA LYS A 76 6.06 10.28 -6.92
C LYS A 76 5.71 11.64 -6.37
N ASP A 77 4.80 12.37 -7.01
CA ASP A 77 4.37 13.70 -6.56
C ASP A 77 3.63 13.61 -5.23
N ILE A 78 2.79 12.57 -5.06
CA ILE A 78 2.12 12.28 -3.78
C ILE A 78 3.13 12.05 -2.66
N HIS A 79 4.24 11.35 -2.92
CA HIS A 79 5.24 11.03 -1.89
C HIS A 79 6.40 12.03 -1.79
N ALA A 80 6.47 13.04 -2.67
CA ALA A 80 7.61 13.96 -2.75
C ALA A 80 7.88 14.75 -1.46
N HIS A 81 6.84 14.97 -0.65
CA HIS A 81 6.92 15.71 0.61
C HIS A 81 7.19 14.81 1.83
N VAL A 82 7.29 13.49 1.64
CA VAL A 82 7.60 12.52 2.70
C VAL A 82 9.05 12.05 2.50
N PRO A 83 9.94 12.14 3.50
CA PRO A 83 11.30 11.61 3.39
C PRO A 83 11.26 10.09 3.47
N VAL A 84 11.21 9.43 2.32
CA VAL A 84 11.16 7.96 2.20
C VAL A 84 12.57 7.44 2.02
N ARG A 85 13.07 6.73 3.04
CA ARG A 85 14.38 6.08 3.02
C ARG A 85 14.29 4.67 2.42
N PRO A 86 15.43 4.07 1.99
CA PRO A 86 15.45 2.70 1.50
C PRO A 86 14.85 1.69 2.49
N ILE A 87 15.16 1.85 3.79
CA ILE A 87 14.62 0.99 4.85
C ILE A 87 13.11 1.15 5.04
N ASP A 88 12.57 2.34 4.80
CA ASP A 88 11.12 2.60 4.93
C ASP A 88 10.35 1.87 3.82
N ALA A 89 10.90 1.86 2.60
CA ALA A 89 10.33 1.08 1.50
C ALA A 89 10.35 -0.44 1.80
N GLU A 90 11.45 -0.98 2.34
CA GLU A 90 11.51 -2.39 2.74
C GLU A 90 10.53 -2.72 3.87
N ASN A 91 10.44 -1.87 4.89
CA ASN A 91 9.51 -2.05 5.99
C ASN A 91 8.05 -1.99 5.54
N TRP A 92 7.72 -1.10 4.59
CA TRP A 92 6.40 -1.02 3.99
C TRP A 92 6.08 -2.31 3.24
N LEU A 93 7.02 -2.80 2.41
CA LEU A 93 6.87 -4.05 1.66
C LEU A 93 6.71 -5.26 2.59
N LEU A 94 7.46 -5.30 3.69
CA LEU A 94 7.36 -6.35 4.70
C LEU A 94 5.99 -6.36 5.39
N CYS A 95 5.46 -5.18 5.75
CA CYS A 95 4.12 -5.08 6.33
C CYS A 95 3.05 -5.54 5.34
N MET A 96 3.17 -5.14 4.06
CA MET A 96 2.23 -5.54 3.01
C MET A 96 2.28 -7.04 2.72
N ASP A 97 3.48 -7.64 2.66
CA ASP A 97 3.63 -9.08 2.46
C ASP A 97 3.03 -9.90 3.61
N ARG A 98 3.29 -9.48 4.85
CA ARG A 98 2.68 -10.09 6.04
C ARG A 98 1.16 -9.95 6.04
N ALA A 99 0.62 -8.80 5.58
CA ALA A 99 -0.81 -8.59 5.48
C ALA A 99 -1.45 -9.51 4.41
N LEU A 100 -0.84 -9.60 3.22
CA LEU A 100 -1.27 -10.53 2.16
C LEU A 100 -1.30 -11.98 2.67
N ALA A 101 -0.23 -12.42 3.33
CA ALA A 101 -0.14 -13.76 3.91
C ALA A 101 -1.20 -14.00 5.00
N ALA A 102 -1.39 -13.05 5.93
CA ALA A 102 -2.38 -13.14 7.00
C ALA A 102 -3.83 -13.19 6.49
N ARG A 103 -4.09 -12.61 5.30
CA ARG A 103 -5.39 -12.67 4.63
C ARG A 103 -5.54 -13.87 3.68
N GLY A 104 -4.54 -14.75 3.61
CA GLY A 104 -4.58 -15.94 2.75
C GLY A 104 -4.41 -15.63 1.26
N HIS A 105 -3.90 -14.45 0.90
CA HIS A 105 -3.61 -14.10 -0.48
C HIS A 105 -2.26 -14.70 -0.90
N ALA A 106 -2.32 -15.67 -1.81
CA ALA A 106 -1.16 -16.35 -2.38
C ALA A 106 -1.42 -16.74 -3.83
N GLY A 107 -0.38 -17.21 -4.53
CA GLY A 107 -0.47 -17.65 -5.92
C GLY A 107 0.20 -16.70 -6.90
N PRO A 108 0.25 -17.06 -8.19
CA PRO A 108 1.08 -16.39 -9.18
C PRO A 108 0.68 -14.92 -9.41
N GLU A 109 -0.60 -14.58 -9.27
CA GLU A 109 -1.07 -13.20 -9.35
C GLU A 109 -0.60 -12.35 -8.17
N ILE A 110 -0.55 -12.92 -6.97
CA ILE A 110 -0.04 -12.25 -5.77
C ILE A 110 1.48 -12.11 -5.84
N ASP A 111 2.19 -13.09 -6.40
CA ASP A 111 3.64 -12.99 -6.63
C ASP A 111 3.97 -11.89 -7.66
N HIS A 112 3.15 -11.77 -8.71
CA HIS A 112 3.25 -10.66 -9.65
C HIS A 112 2.94 -9.31 -8.99
N LEU A 113 1.93 -9.26 -8.12
CA LEU A 113 1.61 -8.08 -7.32
C LEU A 113 2.80 -7.68 -6.45
N ARG A 114 3.38 -8.61 -5.69
CA ARG A 114 4.57 -8.39 -4.84
C ARG A 114 5.72 -7.77 -5.63
N ALA A 115 6.03 -8.34 -6.80
CA ALA A 115 7.07 -7.81 -7.68
C ALA A 115 6.75 -6.39 -8.16
N THR A 116 5.49 -6.10 -8.47
CA THR A 116 5.05 -4.77 -8.88
C THR A 116 5.14 -3.76 -7.76
N LEU A 117 4.61 -4.09 -6.57
CA LEU A 117 4.69 -3.23 -5.39
C LEU A 117 6.14 -2.94 -5.01
N ARG A 118 7.02 -3.94 -5.05
CA ARG A 118 8.47 -3.75 -4.82
C ARG A 118 9.08 -2.73 -5.78
N ARG A 119 8.81 -2.85 -7.09
CA ARG A 119 9.27 -1.88 -8.08
C ARG A 119 8.73 -0.47 -7.82
N VAL A 120 7.47 -0.35 -7.44
CA VAL A 120 6.85 0.95 -7.14
C VAL A 120 7.46 1.56 -5.88
N ALA A 121 7.50 0.82 -4.76
CA ALA A 121 8.05 1.30 -3.49
C ALA A 121 9.48 1.83 -3.63
N HIS A 122 10.35 1.12 -4.36
CA HIS A 122 11.71 1.58 -4.60
C HIS A 122 11.81 2.86 -5.44
N ARG A 123 10.84 3.13 -6.32
CA ARG A 123 10.79 4.38 -7.09
C ARG A 123 10.34 5.59 -6.26
N LEU A 124 9.75 5.36 -5.09
CA LEU A 124 9.29 6.41 -4.17
C LEU A 124 10.37 6.83 -3.17
N VAL A 125 11.48 6.09 -3.08
CA VAL A 125 12.63 6.49 -2.25
C VAL A 125 13.19 7.82 -2.75
N ASN A 126 13.20 8.82 -1.87
CA ASN A 126 13.66 10.17 -2.15
C ASN A 126 14.62 10.72 -1.08
N ASP A 127 14.90 9.95 -0.03
CA ASP A 127 15.86 10.28 1.03
C ASP A 127 16.88 9.12 1.26
N PRO A 128 17.80 8.87 0.30
CA PRO A 128 18.73 7.75 0.37
C PRO A 128 19.93 7.94 1.31
N ALA A 129 20.14 9.15 1.84
CA ALA A 129 21.31 9.49 2.65
C ALA A 129 21.10 9.35 4.17
N SER A 130 19.88 8.96 4.59
CA SER A 130 19.42 8.88 5.99
C SER A 130 19.31 7.45 6.53
#